data_AF-A0A7Y0H171-F1
#
_entry.id   AF-A0A7Y0H171-F1
#
_cell.length_a   1.000
_cell.length_b   1.000
_cell.length_c   1.000
_cell.angle_alpha   90.00
_cell.angle_beta   90.00
_cell.angle_gamma   90.00
#
_symmetry.space_group_name_H-M   'P 1'
#
loop_
_entity.id
_entity.type
_entity.pdbx_description
1 polymer ?
#
loop_
_entity_poly.entity_id
_entity_poly.type
_entity_poly.pdbx_seq_one_letter_code
_entity_poly.pdbx_strand_id
1 'polypeptide(L)' 'MRLADVTRGAVGKQLALLVEGRVLAAARVVDPITGGQFELATTTPAEASQVAAALHASAAS' A
#
# COMPACT_ATOMS: atom_id res chain seq x y z
N MET A 1 10.24 -6.22 -8.56
CA MET A 1 9.90 -7.21 -7.51
C MET A 1 8.39 -7.33 -7.45
N ARG A 2 7.82 -8.54 -7.42
CA ARG A 2 6.36 -8.72 -7.31
C ARG A 2 5.94 -8.62 -5.84
N LEU A 3 4.82 -7.93 -5.58
CA LEU A 3 4.23 -7.77 -4.24
C LEU A 3 4.07 -9.10 -3.48
N ALA A 4 3.79 -10.19 -4.21
CA ALA A 4 3.69 -11.54 -3.67
C ALA A 4 4.98 -12.04 -3.01
N ASP A 5 6.15 -11.72 -3.58
CA ASP A 5 7.43 -12.21 -3.06
C ASP A 5 7.82 -11.46 -1.78
N VAL A 6 7.56 -10.15 -1.75
CA VAL A 6 7.78 -9.30 -0.57
C VAL A 6 6.90 -9.76 0.59
N THR A 7 5.60 -9.93 0.34
CA THR A 7 4.65 -10.31 1.39
C THR A 7 4.87 -11.74 1.87
N ARG A 8 5.28 -12.68 1.00
CA ARG A 8 5.66 -14.04 1.42
C ARG A 8 6.83 -14.05 2.42
N GLY A 9 7.84 -13.20 2.22
CA GLY A 9 8.98 -13.07 3.15
C GLY A 9 8.68 -12.24 4.40
N ALA A 10 7.51 -11.61 4.48
CA ALA A 10 7.14 -10.64 5.51
C ALA A 10 5.95 -11.08 6.38
N VAL A 11 5.44 -12.31 6.24
CA VAL A 11 4.38 -12.85 7.09
C VAL A 11 4.73 -12.66 8.57
N GLY A 12 3.79 -12.10 9.33
CA GLY A 12 3.94 -11.76 10.74
C GLY A 12 4.69 -10.44 11.03
N LYS A 13 5.18 -9.74 10.01
CA LYS A 13 5.84 -8.42 10.12
C LYS A 13 4.90 -7.30 9.69
N GLN A 14 5.31 -6.06 9.98
CA GLN A 14 4.63 -4.87 9.46
C GLN A 14 5.15 -4.52 8.07
N LEU A 15 4.21 -4.26 7.15
CA LEU A 15 4.47 -3.67 5.85
C LEU A 15 4.05 -2.21 5.90
N ALA A 16 5.03 -1.31 5.86
CA ALA A 16 4.78 0.13 5.88
C ALA A 16 4.53 0.65 4.46
N LEU A 17 3.47 1.45 4.29
CA LEU A 17 3.28 2.30 3.13
C LEU A 17 3.95 3.65 3.41
N LEU A 18 4.97 3.98 2.62
CA LEU A 18 5.68 5.25 2.72
C LEU A 18 5.28 6.16 1.55
N VAL A 19 4.97 7.42 1.87
CA VAL A 19 4.76 8.50 0.90
C VAL A 19 5.59 9.69 1.37
N GLU A 20 6.48 10.19 0.51
CA GLU A 20 7.42 11.28 0.83
C GLU A 20 8.19 11.08 2.15
N GLY A 21 8.60 9.84 2.43
CA GLY A 21 9.34 9.49 3.65
C GLY A 21 8.49 9.40 4.93
N ARG A 22 7.17 9.60 4.84
CA ARG A 22 6.23 9.44 5.96
C ARG A 22 5.51 8.10 5.87
N VAL A 23 5.39 7.41 7.01
CA VAL A 23 4.58 6.18 7.11
C VAL A 23 3.12 6.56 7.23
N LEU A 24 2.31 6.20 6.22
CA LEU A 24 0.87 6.45 6.22
C LEU A 24 0.09 5.29 6.87
N ALA A 25 0.54 4.06 6.64
CA ALA A 25 -0.04 2.86 7.21
C ALA A 25 1.06 1.83 7.43
N ALA A 26 0.89 0.98 8.44
CA ALA A 26 1.81 -0.13 8.73
C ALA A 26 1.00 -1.38 9.11
N ALA A 27 0.41 -2.01 8.10
CA ALA A 27 -0.42 -3.19 8.30
C ALA A 27 0.45 -4.43 8.57
N ARG A 28 -0.01 -5.31 9.47
CA ARG A 28 0.61 -6.62 9.65
C ARG A 28 0.28 -7.50 8.43
N VAL A 29 1.30 -8.12 7.86
CA VAL A 29 1.10 -9.14 6.81
C VAL A 29 0.62 -10.42 7.48
N VAL A 30 -0.66 -10.74 7.29
CA VAL A 30 -1.26 -11.99 7.77
C VAL A 30 -1.01 -13.10 6.75
N ASP A 31 -1.30 -12.82 5.48
CA ASP A 31 -1.14 -13.74 4.36
C ASP A 31 -0.39 -13.07 3.19
N PRO A 32 0.29 -13.86 2.33
CA PRO A 32 0.91 -13.33 1.12
C PRO A 32 -0.13 -12.75 0.15
N ILE A 33 0.16 -11.60 -0.44
CA ILE A 33 -0.70 -10.96 -1.43
C ILE A 33 -0.39 -11.52 -2.81
N THR A 34 -1.20 -12.48 -3.27
CA THR A 34 -1.01 -13.16 -4.56
C THR A 34 -1.75 -12.49 -5.72
N GLY A 35 -2.84 -11.75 -5.44
CA GLY A 35 -3.64 -11.04 -6.45
C GLY A 35 -2.98 -9.77 -7.01
N GLY A 36 -1.84 -9.36 -6.46
CA GLY A 36 -1.10 -8.16 -6.90
C GLY A 36 -1.77 -6.84 -6.54
N GLN A 37 -2.81 -6.86 -5.70
CA GLN A 37 -3.57 -5.69 -5.27
C GLN A 37 -3.57 -5.59 -3.74
N PHE A 38 -3.55 -4.37 -3.23
CA PHE A 38 -3.81 -4.07 -1.83
C PHE A 38 -4.71 -2.85 -1.76
N GLU A 39 -5.45 -2.72 -0.66
CA GLU A 39 -6.37 -1.60 -0.44
C GLU A 39 -5.82 -0.66 0.63
N LEU A 40 -6.14 0.62 0.47
CA LEU A 40 -5.87 1.66 1.44
C LEU A 40 -7.18 2.20 1.97
N ALA A 41 -7.41 1.99 3.26
CA ALA A 41 -8.56 2.56 3.94
C ALA A 41 -8.34 4.08 4.09
N THR A 42 -9.35 4.86 3.71
CA THR A 42 -9.43 6.30 3.98
C THR A 42 -10.65 6.60 4.83
N THR A 43 -10.68 7.77 5.46
CA THR A 43 -11.78 8.18 6.33
C THR A 43 -13.00 8.60 5.52
N THR A 44 -12.78 9.15 4.31
CA THR A 44 -13.86 9.62 3.44
C THR A 44 -13.64 9.24 1.96
N PRO A 45 -14.72 9.18 1.15
CA PRO A 45 -14.60 8.97 -0.30
C PRO A 45 -13.85 10.11 -1.04
N ALA A 46 -13.98 11.34 -0.55
CA ALA A 46 -13.26 12.49 -1.12
C ALA A 46 -11.76 12.36 -0.91
N GLU A 47 -11.34 11.95 0.28
CA GLU A 47 -9.95 11.63 0.60
C GLU A 47 -9.43 10.47 -0.27
N ALA A 48 -10.20 9.41 -0.46
CA ALA A 48 -9.84 8.29 -1.34
C ALA A 48 -9.52 8.77 -2.76
N SER A 49 -10.37 9.66 -3.30
CA SER A 49 -10.21 10.22 -4.65
C SER A 49 -8.92 11.05 -4.77
N GLN A 50 -8.62 11.87 -3.76
CA GLN A 50 -7.41 12.69 -3.73
C GLN A 50 -6.14 11.83 -3.66
N VAL A 51 -6.12 10.81 -2.80
CA VAL A 51 -5.00 9.87 -2.68
C VAL A 51 -4.79 9.11 -3.99
N ALA A 52 -5.87 8.60 -4.61
CA ALA A 52 -5.79 7.89 -5.88
C ALA A 52 -5.26 8.76 -7.03
N ALA A 53 -5.66 10.03 -7.09
CA ALA A 53 -5.15 10.99 -8.09
C ALA A 53 -3.65 11.27 -7.89
N ALA A 54 -3.22 11.49 -6.65
CA ALA A 54 -1.81 11.73 -6.33
C ALA A 54 -0.91 10.54 -6.68
N LEU A 55 -1.35 9.32 -6.37
CA LEU A 55 -0.62 8.09 -6.70
C LEU A 55 -0.52 7.87 -8.22
N HIS A 56 -1.59 8.11 -8.97
CA HIS A 56 -1.56 8.01 -10.44
C HIS A 56 -0.64 9.06 -11.08
N ALA A 57 -0.68 10.31 -10.60
CA ALA A 57 0.19 11.36 -11.10
C ALA A 57 1.68 11.04 -10.87
N SER A 58 2.01 10.49 -9.69
CA SER A 58 3.38 10.08 -9.37
C SER A 58 3.90 8.92 -10.21
N ALA A 59 3.04 7.99 -10.65
CA ALA A 59 3.45 6.85 -11.48
C ALA A 59 3.77 7.24 -12.93
N ALA A 60 3.33 8.42 -13.38
CA ALA A 60 3.55 8.95 -14.72
C ALA A 60 4.79 9.85 -14.84
N SER A 61 5.52 10.06 -13.73
CA SER A 61 6.74 10.89 -13.64
C SER A 61 7.98 10.02 -13.50
#